data_AF-A0A656PMJ2-F1
#
_entry.id   AF-A0A656PMJ2-F1
#
_cell.length_a   1.000
_cell.length_b   1.000
_cell.length_c   1.000
_cell.angle_alpha   90.00
_cell.angle_beta   90.00
_cell.angle_gamma   90.00
#
_symmetry.space_group_name_H-M   'P 1'
#
loop_
_entity.id
_entity.type
_entity.pdbx_description
1 polymer ?
#
loop_
_entity_poly.entity_id
_entity_poly.type
_entity_poly.pdbx_seq_one_letter_code
_entity_poly.pdbx_strand_id
1 'polypeptide(L)'
;MRKQKGFTLVELLVVIAIVGILAGALLVAINPQSMIQKSRDAKRLSDIDSLTKAINLALTDTEITLSPTGVCASCTSTETNRGLDGTGWVKFSIPTGKTGLSKFVPVLPIDPINGTVSAVGTHVYTFGSTATDFEVNVVLEHADNTAKMTTDGGNNAAAYEAGTSLLILP
;
A
#
# COMPACT_ATOMS: atom_id res chain seq x y z
N MET A 1 26.99 25.45 53.42
CA MET A 1 27.31 24.96 52.06
C MET A 1 26.94 23.48 51.97
N ARG A 2 25.98 23.09 51.13
CA ARG A 2 25.63 21.67 50.91
C ARG A 2 26.67 21.03 49.99
N LYS A 3 27.36 19.98 50.45
CA LYS A 3 28.25 19.17 49.60
C LYS A 3 27.39 18.44 48.55
N GLN A 4 27.53 18.82 47.28
CA GLN A 4 27.03 18.04 46.16
C GLN A 4 27.88 16.77 46.05
N LYS A 5 27.26 15.59 46.19
CA LYS A 5 27.94 14.31 45.94
C LYS A 5 27.99 14.10 44.42
N GLY A 6 29.19 14.00 43.87
CA GLY A 6 29.39 13.65 42.46
C GLY A 6 29.28 12.14 42.24
N PHE A 7 28.95 11.74 41.01
CA PHE A 7 28.99 10.34 40.58
C PHE A 7 30.43 9.82 40.54
N THR A 8 30.61 8.56 40.92
CA THR A 8 31.88 7.85 40.75
C THR A 8 32.00 7.27 39.33
N LEU A 9 33.23 7.09 38.84
CA LEU A 9 33.48 6.47 37.53
C LEU A 9 32.95 5.04 37.45
N VAL A 10 32.99 4.30 38.57
CA VAL A 10 32.48 2.92 38.66
C VAL A 10 30.96 2.89 38.52
N GLU A 11 30.24 3.80 39.16
CA GLU A 11 28.78 3.90 39.01
C GLU A 11 28.40 4.19 37.56
N LEU A 12 29.10 5.10 36.88
CA LEU A 12 28.83 5.39 35.48
C LEU A 12 29.09 4.16 34.57
N LEU A 13 30.16 3.41 34.84
CA LEU A 13 30.51 2.21 34.08
C LEU A 13 29.47 1.09 34.24
N VAL A 14 28.99 0.86 35.47
CA VAL A 14 27.94 -0.13 35.72
C VAL A 14 26.62 0.28 35.05
N VAL A 15 26.28 1.57 35.05
CA VAL A 15 25.06 2.07 34.40
C VAL A 15 25.09 1.84 32.89
N ILE A 16 26.17 2.19 32.20
CA ILE A 16 26.26 1.96 30.75
C ILE A 16 26.23 0.47 30.40
N ALA A 17 26.79 -0.40 31.26
CA ALA A 17 26.74 -1.84 31.08
C ALA A 17 25.31 -2.38 31.21
N ILE A 18 24.57 -1.95 32.24
CA ILE A 18 23.16 -2.34 32.43
C ILE A 18 22.29 -1.81 31.29
N VAL A 19 22.47 -0.55 30.89
CA VAL A 19 21.73 0.05 29.76
C VAL A 19 21.99 -0.71 28.47
N GLY A 20 23.24 -1.11 28.19
CA GLY A 20 23.57 -1.92 27.02
C GLY A 20 22.85 -3.27 26.99
N ILE A 21 22.81 -3.98 28.12
CA ILE A 21 22.11 -5.27 28.24
C ILE A 21 20.59 -5.10 28.04
N LEU A 22 20.00 -4.11 28.71
CA LEU A 22 18.55 -3.84 28.60
C LEU A 22 18.15 -3.42 27.18
N ALA A 23 18.97 -2.60 26.51
CA ALA A 23 18.74 -2.20 25.13
C ALA A 23 18.80 -3.40 24.17
N GLY A 24 19.76 -4.31 24.35
CA GLY A 24 19.84 -5.55 23.58
C GLY A 24 18.64 -6.47 23.79
N ALA A 25 18.17 -6.63 25.03
CA ALA A 25 17.01 -7.45 25.36
C ALA A 25 15.71 -6.92 24.73
N LEU A 26 15.54 -5.59 24.66
CA LEU A 26 14.35 -4.96 24.06
C LEU A 26 14.23 -5.24 22.57
N LEU A 27 15.34 -5.27 21.82
CA LEU A 27 15.32 -5.56 20.38
C LEU A 27 14.94 -7.02 20.06
N VAL A 28 15.21 -7.95 20.98
CA VAL A 28 14.77 -9.34 20.83
C VAL A 28 13.29 -9.49 21.20
N ALA A 29 12.82 -8.74 22.19
CA ALA A 29 11.44 -8.79 22.67
C ALA A 29 10.45 -8.13 21.70
N ILE A 30 10.84 -7.02 21.08
CA ILE A 30 10.03 -6.29 20.11
C ILE A 30 10.54 -6.70 18.73
N ASN A 31 9.77 -7.44 17.94
CA ASN A 31 10.13 -7.75 16.56
C ASN A 31 9.85 -6.51 15.68
N PRO A 32 10.83 -5.62 15.39
CA PRO A 32 10.58 -4.35 14.70
C PRO A 32 10.10 -4.58 13.27
N GLN A 33 10.53 -5.68 12.65
CA GLN A 33 10.19 -5.99 11.26
C GLN A 33 8.68 -6.25 11.10
N SER A 34 8.09 -7.01 12.03
CA SER A 34 6.65 -7.28 12.04
C SER A 34 5.84 -5.97 12.16
N MET A 35 6.26 -5.05 13.04
CA MET A 35 5.56 -3.76 13.19
C MET A 35 5.63 -2.90 11.93
N ILE A 36 6.77 -2.87 11.26
CA ILE A 36 6.94 -2.12 10.01
C ILE A 36 6.06 -2.73 8.90
N GLN A 37 6.02 -4.06 8.78
CA GLN A 37 5.13 -4.75 7.83
C GLN A 37 3.66 -4.41 8.08
N LYS A 38 3.21 -4.46 9.33
CA LYS A 38 1.85 -4.07 9.72
C LYS A 38 1.53 -2.62 9.36
N SER A 39 2.48 -1.71 9.55
CA SER A 39 2.32 -0.29 9.18
C SER A 39 2.17 -0.12 7.66
N ARG A 40 2.98 -0.80 6.86
CA ARG A 40 2.88 -0.77 5.39
C ARG A 40 1.58 -1.40 4.89
N ASP A 41 1.16 -2.52 5.48
CA ASP A 41 -0.12 -3.15 5.14
C ASP A 41 -1.32 -2.25 5.48
N ALA A 42 -1.29 -1.56 6.62
CA ALA A 42 -2.32 -0.57 6.95
C ALA A 42 -2.38 0.55 5.91
N LYS A 43 -1.23 1.02 5.41
CA LYS A 43 -1.15 1.99 4.31
C LYS A 43 -1.71 1.43 3.01
N ARG A 44 -1.38 0.18 2.64
CA ARG A 44 -1.92 -0.51 1.44
C ARG A 44 -3.43 -0.61 1.45
N LEU A 45 -3.98 -1.07 2.57
CA LEU A 45 -5.42 -1.20 2.75
C LEU A 45 -6.11 0.16 2.67
N SER A 46 -5.55 1.19 3.29
CA SER A 46 -6.08 2.56 3.22
C SER A 46 -6.04 3.14 1.81
N ASP A 47 -4.97 2.87 1.06
CA ASP A 47 -4.82 3.33 -0.32
C ASP A 47 -5.84 2.69 -1.24
N ILE A 48 -5.99 1.37 -1.16
CA ILE A 48 -6.97 0.63 -1.96
C ILE A 48 -8.40 1.04 -1.63
N ASP A 49 -8.74 1.19 -0.35
CA ASP A 49 -10.06 1.63 0.06
C ASP A 49 -10.36 3.04 -0.50
N SER A 50 -9.42 3.96 -0.39
CA SER A 50 -9.56 5.33 -0.90
C SER A 50 -9.66 5.37 -2.43
N LEU A 51 -8.82 4.60 -3.13
CA LEU A 51 -8.82 4.51 -4.58
C LEU A 51 -10.10 3.88 -5.13
N THR A 52 -10.54 2.76 -4.53
CA THR A 52 -11.75 2.04 -4.95
C THR A 52 -12.98 2.93 -4.78
N LYS A 53 -13.07 3.67 -3.67
CA LYS A 53 -14.12 4.68 -3.45
C LYS A 53 -14.07 5.79 -4.50
N ALA A 54 -12.88 6.32 -4.80
CA ALA A 54 -12.71 7.38 -5.78
C ALA A 54 -13.11 6.93 -7.20
N ILE A 55 -12.72 5.73 -7.63
CA ILE A 55 -13.11 5.17 -8.92
C ILE A 55 -14.63 4.99 -8.99
N ASN A 56 -15.24 4.39 -7.97
CA ASN A 56 -16.70 4.21 -7.93
C ASN A 56 -17.46 5.54 -7.98
N LEU A 57 -17.01 6.54 -7.23
CA LEU A 57 -17.62 7.87 -7.25
C LEU A 57 -17.43 8.55 -8.61
N ALA A 58 -16.26 8.42 -9.23
CA ALA A 58 -15.98 8.96 -10.56
C ALA A 58 -16.84 8.31 -11.65
N LEU A 59 -17.11 7.01 -11.56
CA LEU A 59 -18.02 6.31 -12.46
C LEU A 59 -19.47 6.77 -12.24
N THR A 60 -19.88 6.90 -10.98
CA THR A 60 -21.22 7.38 -10.60
C THR A 60 -21.48 8.79 -11.12
N ASP A 61 -20.50 9.70 -10.99
CA ASP A 61 -20.56 11.08 -11.47
C ASP A 61 -20.34 11.20 -12.99
N THR A 62 -20.10 10.10 -13.71
CA THR A 62 -19.73 10.06 -15.14
C THR A 62 -18.50 10.91 -15.47
N GLU A 63 -17.56 11.05 -14.52
CA GLU A 63 -16.29 11.77 -14.71
C GLU A 63 -15.28 10.94 -15.49
N ILE A 64 -15.40 9.61 -15.46
CA ILE A 64 -14.54 8.67 -16.18
C ILE A 64 -15.36 7.57 -16.85
N THR A 65 -14.77 6.95 -17.87
CA THR A 65 -15.20 5.67 -18.43
C THR A 65 -14.03 4.70 -18.37
N LEU A 66 -14.20 3.54 -17.74
CA LEU A 66 -13.11 2.56 -17.64
C LEU A 66 -12.70 2.06 -19.03
N SER A 67 -11.41 1.76 -19.18
CA SER A 67 -10.85 1.18 -20.41
C SER A 67 -10.52 -0.29 -20.18
N PRO A 68 -10.93 -1.22 -21.07
CA PRO A 68 -10.56 -2.62 -20.93
C PRO A 68 -9.03 -2.77 -20.93
N THR A 69 -8.49 -3.57 -20.02
CA THR A 69 -7.03 -3.71 -19.86
C THR A 69 -6.47 -4.96 -20.53
N GLY A 70 -7.21 -6.08 -20.52
CA GLY A 70 -6.66 -7.38 -20.88
C GLY A 70 -5.33 -7.63 -20.16
N VAL A 71 -4.30 -8.06 -20.88
CA VAL A 71 -2.91 -8.08 -20.38
C VAL A 71 -2.31 -6.68 -20.48
N CYS A 72 -2.05 -6.04 -19.35
CA CYS A 72 -1.60 -4.64 -19.30
C CYS A 72 -0.32 -4.44 -18.48
N ALA A 73 0.81 -4.28 -19.18
CA ALA A 73 2.12 -4.02 -18.54
C ALA A 73 2.20 -2.65 -17.87
N SER A 74 1.40 -1.67 -18.32
CA SER A 74 1.37 -0.32 -17.75
C SER A 74 0.26 -0.13 -16.71
N CYS A 75 -0.39 -1.20 -16.25
CA CYS A 75 -1.42 -1.17 -15.21
C CYS A 75 -0.86 -1.52 -13.83
N THR A 76 0.43 -1.22 -13.61
CA THR A 76 1.15 -1.44 -12.36
C THR A 76 1.62 -0.11 -11.81
N SER A 77 1.46 0.11 -10.51
CA SER A 77 1.91 1.32 -9.84
C SER A 77 3.44 1.42 -9.85
N THR A 78 3.97 2.52 -10.36
CA THR A 78 5.40 2.89 -10.29
C THR A 78 5.51 4.39 -10.01
N GLU A 79 6.70 4.90 -9.68
CA GLU A 79 6.89 6.33 -9.37
C GLU A 79 6.45 7.24 -10.51
N THR A 80 6.64 6.79 -11.74
CA THR A 80 6.42 7.58 -12.95
C THR A 80 5.03 7.37 -13.56
N ASN A 81 4.28 6.35 -13.14
CA ASN A 81 3.03 5.94 -13.78
C ASN A 81 1.78 6.35 -12.98
N ARG A 82 1.76 7.56 -12.43
CA ARG A 82 0.75 7.99 -11.43
C ARG A 82 -0.25 9.05 -11.96
N GLY A 83 -0.32 9.20 -13.28
CA GLY A 83 -1.19 10.16 -13.95
C GLY A 83 -2.68 9.94 -13.67
N LEU A 84 -3.43 11.04 -13.61
CA LEU A 84 -4.88 11.07 -13.36
C LEU A 84 -5.70 11.47 -14.60
N ASP A 85 -5.08 11.39 -15.76
CA ASP A 85 -5.61 11.74 -17.09
C ASP A 85 -5.91 10.50 -17.94
N GLY A 86 -5.89 9.31 -17.34
CA GLY A 86 -6.03 8.01 -18.01
C GLY A 86 -4.72 7.40 -18.50
N THR A 87 -3.59 8.15 -18.44
CA THR A 87 -2.28 7.63 -18.85
C THR A 87 -1.55 6.84 -17.76
N GLY A 88 -1.93 7.05 -16.49
CA GLY A 88 -1.37 6.36 -15.32
C GLY A 88 -1.71 4.88 -15.24
N TRP A 89 -1.41 4.25 -14.10
CA TRP A 89 -1.61 2.81 -13.91
C TRP A 89 -3.08 2.38 -13.79
N VAL A 90 -4.00 3.32 -13.55
CA VAL A 90 -5.44 3.10 -13.64
C VAL A 90 -5.93 3.54 -15.02
N LYS A 91 -6.56 2.65 -15.80
CA LYS A 91 -6.91 2.90 -17.20
C LYS A 91 -8.37 3.32 -17.36
N PHE A 92 -8.55 4.54 -17.86
CA PHE A 92 -9.85 5.14 -18.13
C PHE A 92 -9.72 6.23 -19.19
N SER A 93 -10.86 6.69 -19.72
CA SER A 93 -10.97 7.90 -20.53
C SER A 93 -11.82 8.95 -19.80
N ILE A 94 -11.58 10.23 -20.11
CA ILE A 94 -12.32 11.35 -19.54
C ILE A 94 -13.33 11.83 -20.60
N PRO A 95 -14.65 11.77 -20.32
CA PRO A 95 -15.66 12.31 -21.21
C PRO A 95 -15.51 13.82 -21.41
N THR A 96 -16.02 14.35 -22.53
CA THR A 96 -15.94 15.78 -22.85
C THR A 96 -16.57 16.65 -21.75
N GLY A 97 -15.83 17.65 -21.28
CA GLY A 97 -16.29 18.58 -20.23
C GLY A 97 -16.16 18.04 -18.80
N LYS A 98 -15.54 16.87 -18.62
CA LYS A 98 -15.24 16.28 -17.31
C LYS A 98 -13.79 16.52 -16.91
N THR A 99 -13.50 16.31 -15.64
CA THR A 99 -12.17 16.49 -15.03
C THR A 99 -11.47 15.17 -14.73
N GLY A 100 -12.22 14.07 -14.78
CA GLY A 100 -11.70 12.73 -14.54
C GLY A 100 -11.43 12.46 -13.07
N LEU A 101 -10.44 11.60 -12.81
CA LEU A 101 -10.14 11.12 -11.47
C LEU A 101 -9.51 12.19 -10.57
N SER A 102 -8.96 13.26 -11.16
CA SER A 102 -8.38 14.41 -10.45
C SER A 102 -9.36 15.15 -9.55
N LYS A 103 -10.67 14.99 -9.76
CA LYS A 103 -11.73 15.51 -8.89
C LYS A 103 -11.79 14.82 -7.52
N PHE A 104 -11.35 13.55 -7.45
CA PHE A 104 -11.57 12.68 -6.28
C PHE A 104 -10.29 12.31 -5.55
N VAL A 105 -9.15 12.29 -6.25
CA VAL A 105 -7.85 12.02 -5.65
C VAL A 105 -6.78 12.96 -6.24
N PRO A 106 -5.80 13.38 -5.42
CA PRO A 106 -4.75 14.29 -5.90
C PRO A 106 -3.66 13.58 -6.71
N VAL A 107 -3.48 12.26 -6.51
CA VAL A 107 -2.52 11.43 -7.24
C VAL A 107 -2.85 9.94 -7.06
N LEU A 108 -2.53 9.09 -8.03
CA LEU A 108 -2.64 7.64 -7.82
C LEU A 108 -1.66 7.17 -6.74
N PRO A 109 -2.05 6.26 -5.84
CA PRO A 109 -1.16 5.77 -4.80
C PRO A 109 -0.04 4.90 -5.38
N ILE A 110 0.96 4.64 -4.54
CA ILE A 110 2.08 3.75 -4.82
C ILE A 110 2.38 2.92 -3.58
N ASP A 111 2.77 1.66 -3.79
CA ASP A 111 3.12 0.76 -2.69
C ASP A 111 4.29 1.35 -1.88
N PRO A 112 4.31 1.25 -0.54
CA PRO A 112 5.40 1.81 0.26
C PRO A 112 6.80 1.22 -0.01
N ILE A 113 6.87 0.00 -0.56
CA ILE A 113 8.13 -0.62 -1.01
C ILE A 113 8.40 -0.25 -2.46
N ASN A 114 7.36 -0.26 -3.29
CA ASN A 114 7.43 0.04 -4.71
C ASN A 114 8.61 -0.67 -5.39
N GLY A 115 8.67 -2.00 -5.24
CA GLY A 115 9.78 -2.80 -5.77
C GLY A 115 9.88 -2.60 -7.28
N THR A 116 11.06 -2.21 -7.77
CA THR A 116 11.34 -1.94 -9.19
C THR A 116 11.01 -3.15 -10.07
N VAL A 117 9.84 -3.22 -10.72
CA VAL A 117 9.63 -4.19 -11.81
C VAL A 117 8.58 -3.74 -12.83
N SER A 118 8.93 -3.97 -14.11
CA SER A 118 8.14 -3.71 -15.33
C SER A 118 7.03 -4.74 -15.60
N ALA A 119 6.69 -5.60 -14.63
CA ALA A 119 5.58 -6.54 -14.68
C ALA A 119 5.33 -7.10 -13.27
N VAL A 120 4.08 -7.00 -12.78
CA VAL A 120 3.47 -7.68 -11.61
C VAL A 120 4.49 -8.21 -10.57
N GLY A 121 4.92 -7.33 -9.66
CA GLY A 121 5.81 -7.67 -8.54
C GLY A 121 5.05 -7.89 -7.23
N THR A 122 5.72 -8.44 -6.21
CA THR A 122 5.14 -8.77 -4.89
C THR A 122 4.76 -7.54 -4.04
N HIS A 123 5.07 -6.30 -4.44
CA HIS A 123 4.77 -5.09 -3.64
C HIS A 123 4.49 -3.89 -4.54
N VAL A 124 3.44 -3.99 -5.35
CA VAL A 124 2.91 -2.94 -6.22
C VAL A 124 1.39 -3.07 -6.25
N TYR A 125 0.67 -1.98 -6.55
CA TYR A 125 -0.73 -2.07 -6.93
C TYR A 125 -0.84 -2.45 -8.40
N THR A 126 -1.74 -3.36 -8.72
CA THR A 126 -2.07 -3.74 -10.10
C THR A 126 -3.54 -3.49 -10.38
N PHE A 127 -3.87 -3.06 -11.60
CA PHE A 127 -5.22 -2.69 -12.00
C PHE A 127 -5.68 -3.52 -13.20
N GLY A 128 -6.92 -3.99 -13.16
CA GLY A 128 -7.60 -4.64 -14.26
C GLY A 128 -8.98 -4.04 -14.50
N SER A 129 -9.44 -4.04 -15.74
CA SER A 129 -10.82 -3.64 -16.07
C SER A 129 -11.39 -4.33 -17.31
N THR A 130 -12.72 -4.52 -17.31
CA THR A 130 -13.55 -4.98 -18.43
C THR A 130 -14.37 -3.85 -19.08
N ALA A 131 -14.04 -2.58 -18.82
CA ALA A 131 -14.81 -1.35 -19.11
C ALA A 131 -16.07 -1.12 -18.25
N THR A 132 -16.70 -2.18 -17.73
CA THR A 132 -17.80 -2.04 -16.77
C THR A 132 -17.32 -2.23 -15.34
N ASP A 133 -16.39 -3.16 -15.18
CA ASP A 133 -15.87 -3.55 -13.89
C ASP A 133 -14.37 -3.28 -13.79
N PHE A 134 -13.90 -3.19 -12.55
CA PHE A 134 -12.48 -3.09 -12.27
C PHE A 134 -12.09 -3.88 -11.04
N GLU A 135 -10.80 -4.15 -10.98
CA GLU A 135 -10.11 -4.85 -9.90
C GLU A 135 -8.78 -4.18 -9.62
N VAL A 136 -8.40 -4.13 -8.34
CA VAL A 136 -7.11 -3.66 -7.85
C VAL A 136 -6.53 -4.69 -6.90
N ASN A 137 -5.34 -5.20 -7.21
CA ASN A 137 -4.67 -6.21 -6.40
C ASN A 137 -3.42 -5.65 -5.72
N VAL A 138 -3.18 -6.07 -4.48
CA VAL A 138 -1.93 -5.85 -3.74
C VAL A 138 -1.61 -7.03 -2.85
N VAL A 139 -0.33 -7.37 -2.71
CA VAL A 139 0.09 -8.38 -1.72
C VAL A 139 0.34 -7.71 -0.37
N LEU A 140 -0.22 -8.29 0.69
CA LEU A 140 0.01 -7.86 2.06
C LEU A 140 1.17 -8.66 2.66
N GLU A 141 2.06 -7.98 3.38
CA GLU A 141 3.32 -8.54 3.85
C GLU A 141 3.17 -9.41 5.10
N HIS A 142 2.31 -8.99 6.03
CA HIS A 142 2.23 -9.59 7.34
C HIS A 142 1.29 -10.81 7.34
N ALA A 143 1.72 -11.92 7.95
CA ALA A 143 0.95 -13.17 7.99
C ALA A 143 -0.45 -13.03 8.62
N ASP A 144 -0.64 -12.09 9.55
CA ASP A 144 -1.97 -11.75 10.10
C ASP A 144 -2.99 -11.35 9.00
N ASN A 145 -2.52 -10.89 7.84
CA ASN A 145 -3.36 -10.51 6.71
C ASN A 145 -3.56 -11.64 5.69
N THR A 146 -2.99 -12.83 5.90
CA THR A 146 -3.21 -13.98 5.00
C THR A 146 -4.69 -14.28 4.85
N ALA A 147 -5.45 -14.29 5.95
CA ALA A 147 -6.90 -14.52 5.88
C ALA A 147 -7.60 -13.49 4.97
N LYS A 148 -7.20 -12.21 5.04
CA LYS A 148 -7.78 -11.15 4.20
C LYS A 148 -7.58 -11.41 2.71
N MET A 149 -6.42 -11.92 2.30
CA MET A 149 -6.13 -12.25 0.90
C MET A 149 -6.81 -13.55 0.46
N THR A 150 -6.95 -14.53 1.35
CA THR A 150 -7.57 -15.83 0.99
C THR A 150 -9.10 -15.82 1.01
N THR A 151 -9.73 -14.81 1.63
CA THR A 151 -11.19 -14.76 1.87
C THR A 151 -11.83 -13.43 1.47
N ASP A 152 -11.20 -12.63 0.63
CA ASP A 152 -11.78 -11.40 0.07
C ASP A 152 -12.83 -11.67 -1.03
N GLY A 153 -12.87 -12.90 -1.56
CA GLY A 153 -13.86 -13.35 -2.51
C GLY A 153 -13.42 -13.29 -3.97
N GLY A 154 -12.14 -12.99 -4.23
CA GLY A 154 -11.57 -13.04 -5.56
C GLY A 154 -10.92 -14.38 -5.92
N ASN A 155 -10.13 -14.38 -6.99
CA ASN A 155 -9.48 -15.56 -7.55
C ASN A 155 -8.00 -15.71 -7.19
N ASN A 156 -7.37 -14.72 -6.56
CA ASN A 156 -5.96 -14.73 -6.21
C ASN A 156 -5.72 -14.70 -4.69
N ALA A 157 -5.64 -15.90 -4.10
CA ALA A 157 -5.39 -16.09 -2.68
C ALA A 157 -4.05 -15.53 -2.16
N ALA A 158 -3.15 -15.06 -3.05
CA ALA A 158 -1.87 -14.44 -2.69
C ALA A 158 -1.92 -12.90 -2.72
N ALA A 159 -3.04 -12.30 -3.11
CA ALA A 159 -3.24 -10.86 -3.13
C ALA A 159 -4.54 -10.50 -2.39
N TYR A 160 -4.62 -9.27 -1.91
CA TYR A 160 -5.86 -8.65 -1.50
C TYR A 160 -6.48 -7.96 -2.72
N GLU A 161 -7.69 -8.35 -3.04
CA GLU A 161 -8.41 -7.99 -4.26
C GLU A 161 -9.57 -7.05 -3.91
N ALA A 162 -9.67 -5.91 -4.59
CA ALA A 162 -10.73 -4.95 -4.37
C ALA A 162 -11.24 -4.33 -5.68
N GLY A 163 -12.54 -4.08 -5.78
CA GLY A 163 -13.13 -3.57 -7.00
C GLY A 163 -14.62 -3.90 -7.10
N THR A 164 -15.18 -3.79 -8.30
CA THR A 164 -16.55 -4.23 -8.59
C THR A 164 -16.63 -5.68 -9.04
N SER A 165 -15.52 -6.22 -9.56
CA SER A 165 -15.33 -7.64 -9.86
C SER A 165 -13.91 -8.03 -9.44
N LEU A 166 -13.78 -9.17 -8.78
CA LEU A 166 -12.50 -9.67 -8.23
C LEU A 166 -12.01 -10.91 -9.02
N LEU A 167 -12.29 -10.95 -10.33
CA LEU A 167 -12.02 -12.09 -11.22
C LEU A 167 -11.40 -11.66 -12.56
N ILE A 168 -10.92 -10.42 -12.65
CA ILE A 168 -10.37 -9.78 -13.83
C ILE A 168 -8.86 -10.01 -13.91
N LEU A 169 -8.14 -9.83 -12.81
CA LEU A 169 -6.71 -10.08 -12.73
C LEU A 169 -6.45 -11.55 -12.34
N PRO A 170 -5.27 -12.10 -12.68
CA PRO A 170 -4.89 -13.46 -12.28
C PRO A 170 -4.41 -13.55 -10.83
#